data_AF-A0AAV3QA88-F1
#
_entry.id   AF-A0AAV3QA88-F1
#
_cell.length_a   1.000
_cell.length_b   1.000
_cell.length_c   1.000
_cell.angle_alpha   90.00
_cell.angle_beta   90.00
_cell.angle_gamma   90.00
#
_symmetry.space_group_name_H-M   'P 1'
#
loop_
_entity.id
_entity.type
_entity.pdbx_description
1 polymer ?
#
loop_
_entity_poly.entity_id
_entity_poly.type
_entity_poly.pdbx_seq_one_letter_code
_entity_poly.pdbx_strand_id
1 'polypeptide(L)'
;MPISSDLSNPRNFITKISRYNKVVNIPNSMTILDELMPISIEMAKRNLRGIYNFTNPGVVSHNEILQMYKEYIDPEYKWENFTLEEQAKVIVAARSNNEMDASKLKNEFPELLSIKESLIKYVFEPNKKSFTN
;
A
#
# COMPACT_ATOMS: atom_id res chain seq x y z
N MET A 1 -2.25 6.19 -1.90
CA MET A 1 -0.88 6.23 -1.33
C MET A 1 -0.02 5.29 -2.17
N PRO A 2 1.11 5.74 -2.76
CA PRO A 2 1.90 4.92 -3.67
C PRO A 2 2.85 3.97 -2.92
N ILE A 3 2.88 2.72 -3.37
CA ILE A 3 3.80 1.68 -2.91
C ILE A 3 4.52 1.11 -4.12
N SER A 4 5.82 0.87 -3.99
CA SER A 4 6.63 0.20 -5.01
C SER A 4 7.42 -0.98 -4.42
N SER A 5 7.92 -1.85 -5.29
CA SER A 5 8.85 -2.93 -4.93
C SER A 5 10.18 -2.40 -4.38
N ASP A 6 10.62 -1.21 -4.79
CA ASP A 6 11.80 -0.55 -4.23
C ASP A 6 11.51 0.01 -2.82
N LEU A 7 11.91 -0.75 -1.79
CA LEU A 7 11.79 -0.39 -0.37
C LEU A 7 12.87 0.61 0.10
N SER A 8 13.86 0.93 -0.72
CA SER A 8 14.88 1.94 -0.40
C SER A 8 14.39 3.37 -0.62
N ASN A 9 13.38 3.53 -1.49
CA ASN A 9 12.85 4.82 -1.88
C ASN A 9 12.11 5.53 -0.71
N PRO A 10 12.54 6.72 -0.29
CA PRO A 10 11.91 7.44 0.83
C PRO A 10 10.48 7.91 0.54
N ARG A 11 10.03 7.91 -0.72
CA ARG A 11 8.65 8.25 -1.09
C ARG A 11 7.70 7.07 -0.95
N ASN A 12 8.22 5.84 -0.93
CA ASN A 12 7.43 4.62 -0.78
C ASN A 12 6.71 4.63 0.57
N PHE A 13 5.41 4.35 0.56
CA PHE A 13 4.60 4.37 1.77
C PHE A 13 5.10 3.35 2.81
N ILE A 14 5.53 2.16 2.39
CA ILE A 14 6.04 1.12 3.32
C ILE A 14 7.28 1.63 4.05
N THR A 15 8.23 2.24 3.33
CA THR A 15 9.47 2.81 3.89
C THR A 15 9.21 3.95 4.86
N LYS A 16 8.12 4.70 4.68
CA LYS A 16 7.73 5.76 5.62
C LYS A 16 7.20 5.17 6.92
N ILE A 17 6.22 4.27 6.83
CA ILE A 17 5.57 3.70 8.01
C ILE A 17 6.51 2.79 8.80
N SER A 18 7.51 2.18 8.15
CA SER A 18 8.53 1.36 8.83
C SER A 18 9.56 2.20 9.60
N ARG A 19 9.62 3.52 9.36
CA ARG A 19 10.54 4.45 10.05
C ARG A 19 9.86 5.29 11.12
N TYR A 20 8.53 5.24 11.22
CA TYR A 20 7.80 5.99 12.24
C TYR A 20 7.87 5.28 13.57
N ASN A 21 8.09 6.02 14.65
CA ASN A 21 8.09 5.48 16.01
C ASN A 21 6.73 4.90 16.40
N LYS A 22 5.64 5.54 15.95
CA LYS A 22 4.26 5.14 16.18
C LYS A 22 3.45 5.26 14.90
N VAL A 23 2.48 4.36 14.71
CA VAL A 23 1.61 4.34 13.54
C VAL A 23 0.13 4.34 13.91
N VAL A 24 -0.69 5.00 13.09
CA VAL A 24 -2.15 4.89 13.16
C VAL A 24 -2.60 3.62 12.45
N ASN A 25 -3.71 3.02 12.87
CA ASN A 25 -4.22 1.80 12.24
C ASN A 25 -5.57 2.03 11.54
N ILE A 26 -5.55 2.66 10.37
CA ILE A 26 -6.77 2.96 9.59
C ILE A 26 -6.69 2.30 8.21
N PRO A 27 -7.72 1.54 7.79
CA PRO A 27 -7.81 0.98 6.44
C PRO A 27 -7.86 2.06 5.36
N ASN A 28 -7.12 1.85 4.27
CA ASN A 28 -7.08 2.78 3.13
C ASN A 28 -6.92 2.04 1.80
N SER A 29 -7.46 2.64 0.74
CA SER A 29 -7.11 2.26 -0.64
C SER A 29 -5.71 2.76 -1.00
N MET A 30 -4.91 1.89 -1.62
CA MET A 30 -3.52 2.16 -1.96
C MET A 30 -3.22 1.73 -3.40
N THR A 31 -2.12 2.24 -3.95
CA THR A 31 -1.73 2.03 -5.35
C THR A 31 -0.40 1.32 -5.39
N ILE A 32 -0.37 0.07 -5.87
CA ILE A 32 0.87 -0.67 -6.10
C ILE A 32 1.40 -0.29 -7.49
N LEU A 33 2.44 0.53 -7.52
CA LEU A 33 2.97 1.12 -8.75
C LEU A 33 3.47 0.06 -9.74
N ASP A 34 4.11 -1.00 -9.25
CA ASP A 34 4.65 -2.09 -10.08
C ASP A 34 3.55 -2.81 -10.90
N GLU A 35 2.31 -2.82 -10.41
CA GLU A 35 1.16 -3.38 -11.13
C GLU A 35 0.40 -2.31 -11.93
N LEU A 36 0.14 -1.15 -11.33
CA LEU A 36 -0.73 -0.13 -11.90
C LEU A 36 -0.03 0.72 -12.97
N MET A 37 1.29 0.88 -12.93
CA MET A 37 2.02 1.65 -13.96
C MET A 37 1.92 1.01 -15.34
N PRO A 38 2.14 -0.31 -15.52
CA PRO A 38 1.86 -0.98 -16.79
C PRO A 38 0.41 -0.80 -17.26
N ILE A 39 -0.57 -0.91 -16.34
CA ILE A 39 -1.98 -0.69 -16.66
C ILE A 39 -2.22 0.73 -17.20
N SER A 40 -1.59 1.76 -16.62
CA SER A 40 -1.73 3.14 -17.12
C SER A 40 -1.28 3.31 -18.57
N ILE A 41 -0.25 2.58 -18.99
CA ILE A 41 0.24 2.57 -20.37
C ILE A 41 -0.79 1.90 -21.29
N GLU A 42 -1.38 0.78 -20.86
CA GLU A 42 -2.44 0.11 -21.60
C GLU A 42 -3.71 0.96 -21.70
N MET A 43 -4.08 1.69 -20.65
CA MET A 43 -5.18 2.66 -20.69
C MET A 43 -4.95 3.72 -21.76
N ALA A 44 -3.73 4.25 -21.86
CA ALA A 44 -3.37 5.23 -22.88
C ALA A 44 -3.45 4.64 -24.30
N LYS A 45 -2.91 3.43 -24.51
CA LYS A 45 -3.01 2.71 -25.81
C LYS A 45 -4.46 2.45 -26.22
N ARG A 46 -5.32 2.09 -25.27
CA ARG A 46 -6.76 1.86 -25.48
C ARG A 46 -7.57 3.16 -25.59
N ASN A 47 -6.94 4.33 -25.48
CA ASN A 47 -7.60 5.64 -25.46
C ASN A 47 -8.71 5.75 -24.39
N LEU A 48 -8.53 5.11 -23.22
CA LEU A 48 -9.48 5.23 -22.12
C LEU A 48 -9.44 6.66 -21.56
N ARG A 49 -10.62 7.24 -21.33
CA ARG A 49 -10.79 8.65 -20.94
C ARG A 49 -11.71 8.80 -19.74
N GLY A 50 -11.68 9.99 -19.15
CA GLY A 50 -12.46 10.32 -17.95
C GLY A 50 -11.75 9.90 -16.67
N ILE A 51 -12.50 9.91 -15.57
CA ILE A 51 -11.94 9.71 -14.23
C ILE A 51 -11.94 8.22 -13.88
N TYR A 52 -10.83 7.73 -13.33
CA TYR A 52 -10.68 6.40 -12.77
C TYR A 52 -10.08 6.51 -11.38
N ASN A 53 -10.67 5.80 -10.41
CA ASN A 53 -10.03 5.60 -9.11
C ASN A 53 -8.86 4.63 -9.30
N PHE A 54 -7.64 5.13 -9.12
CA PHE A 54 -6.42 4.43 -9.52
C PHE A 54 -5.72 3.77 -8.32
N THR A 55 -6.47 2.90 -7.65
CA THR A 55 -6.03 2.10 -6.50
C THR A 55 -6.36 0.65 -6.75
N ASN A 56 -5.59 -0.24 -6.12
CA ASN A 56 -5.95 -1.66 -6.09
C ASN A 56 -7.31 -1.84 -5.37
N PRO A 57 -8.15 -2.79 -5.81
CA PRO A 57 -9.39 -3.11 -5.13
C PRO A 57 -9.20 -3.50 -3.67
N GLY A 58 -10.10 -3.02 -2.82
CA GLY A 58 -10.10 -3.24 -1.38
C GLY A 58 -9.25 -2.23 -0.61
N VAL A 59 -9.07 -2.54 0.67
CA VAL A 59 -8.34 -1.70 1.63
C VAL A 59 -7.32 -2.51 2.41
N VAL A 60 -6.29 -1.83 2.87
CA VAL A 60 -5.30 -2.38 3.78
C VAL A 60 -4.99 -1.35 4.87
N SER A 61 -4.84 -1.83 6.09
CA SER A 61 -4.46 -1.01 7.24
C SER A 61 -2.94 -0.98 7.43
N HIS A 62 -2.46 -0.04 8.25
CA HIS A 62 -1.03 0.10 8.49
C HIS A 62 -0.47 -1.13 9.22
N ASN A 63 -1.20 -1.68 10.19
CA ASN A 63 -0.76 -2.85 10.93
C ASN A 63 -0.68 -4.09 10.03
N GLU A 64 -1.60 -4.26 9.07
CA GLU A 64 -1.52 -5.36 8.10
C GLU A 64 -0.26 -5.26 7.23
N ILE A 65 0.10 -4.06 6.77
CA ILE A 65 1.34 -3.87 6.01
C ILE A 65 2.57 -4.13 6.88
N LEU A 66 2.59 -3.63 8.12
CA LEU A 66 3.73 -3.84 9.02
C LEU A 66 3.86 -5.30 9.46
N GLN A 67 2.75 -6.03 9.56
CA GLN A 67 2.77 -7.47 9.78
C GLN A 67 3.42 -8.21 8.61
N MET A 68 3.03 -7.88 7.36
CA MET A 68 3.69 -8.42 6.17
C MET A 68 5.18 -8.01 6.11
N TYR A 69 5.51 -6.78 6.49
CA TYR A 69 6.91 -6.33 6.56
C TYR A 69 7.71 -7.17 7.56
N LYS A 70 7.14 -7.46 8.73
CA LYS A 70 7.76 -8.33 9.73
C LYS A 70 7.97 -9.75 9.20
N GLU A 71 6.96 -10.33 8.57
CA GLU A 71 7.01 -11.71 8.08
C GLU A 71 7.99 -11.92 6.91
N TYR A 72 8.08 -10.95 6.00
CA TYR A 72 8.83 -11.11 4.75
C TYR A 72 10.20 -10.43 4.78
N ILE A 73 10.36 -9.33 5.52
CA ILE A 73 11.53 -8.46 5.45
C ILE A 73 12.38 -8.48 6.72
N ASP A 74 11.75 -8.41 7.90
CA ASP A 74 12.46 -8.32 9.19
C ASP A 74 11.63 -8.89 10.37
N PRO A 75 11.83 -10.16 10.76
CA PRO A 75 11.07 -10.84 11.81
C PRO A 75 11.22 -10.21 13.20
N GLU A 76 12.32 -9.48 13.43
CA GLU A 76 12.57 -8.77 14.68
C GLU A 76 11.94 -7.38 14.71
N TYR A 77 11.33 -6.94 13.59
CA TYR A 77 10.67 -5.65 13.50
C TYR A 77 9.51 -5.55 14.51
N LYS A 78 9.48 -4.42 15.22
CA LYS A 78 8.46 -4.07 16.21
C LYS A 78 7.96 -2.66 15.90
N TRP A 79 6.68 -2.43 16.12
CA TRP A 79 6.06 -1.13 16.01
C TRP A 79 5.08 -0.90 17.16
N GLU A 80 4.78 0.36 17.41
CA GLU A 80 3.77 0.77 18.38
C GLU A 80 2.64 1.52 17.68
N ASN A 81 1.42 1.37 18.20
CA ASN A 81 0.27 2.13 17.73
C ASN A 81 0.08 3.37 18.60
N PHE A 82 -0.43 4.45 18.00
CA PHE A 82 -0.92 5.59 18.76
C PHE A 82 -2.15 5.21 19.59
N THR A 83 -2.27 5.77 20.79
CA THR A 83 -3.57 5.81 21.47
C THR A 83 -4.47 6.84 20.79
N LEU A 84 -5.80 6.74 21.01
CA LEU A 84 -6.76 7.69 20.44
C LEU A 84 -6.46 9.14 20.84
N GLU A 85 -6.01 9.36 22.08
CA GLU A 85 -5.64 10.69 22.59
C GLU A 85 -4.36 11.24 21.96
N GLU A 86 -3.35 10.39 21.74
CA GLU A 86 -2.12 10.79 21.07
C GLU A 86 -2.37 11.12 19.61
N GLN A 87 -3.20 10.30 18.94
CA GLN A 87 -3.56 10.48 17.54
C GLN A 87 -4.22 11.85 17.31
N ALA A 88 -5.12 12.27 18.20
CA ALA A 88 -5.78 13.58 18.10
C ALA A 88 -4.80 14.77 18.21
N LYS A 89 -3.69 14.62 18.94
CA LYS A 89 -2.69 15.68 19.16
C LYS A 89 -1.67 15.80 18.02
N VAL A 90 -1.36 14.70 17.34
CA VAL A 90 -0.33 14.64 16.28
C VAL A 90 -0.90 14.98 14.90
N ILE A 91 -2.21 14.82 14.69
CA ILE A 91 -2.88 15.17 13.43
C ILE A 91 -3.05 16.69 13.37
N VAL A 92 -2.00 17.40 12.92
CA VAL A 92 -2.03 18.85 12.67
C VAL A 92 -3.07 19.22 11.59
N ALA A 93 -3.34 18.29 10.67
CA ALA A 93 -4.43 18.36 9.69
C ALA A 93 -4.97 16.95 9.44
N ALA A 94 -6.30 16.81 9.38
CA ALA A 94 -6.96 15.52 9.13
C ALA A 94 -6.40 14.87 7.85
N ARG A 95 -5.83 13.67 8.00
CA ARG A 95 -5.38 12.88 6.85
C ARG A 95 -6.61 12.24 6.20
N SER A 96 -6.64 12.26 4.86
CA SER A 96 -7.68 11.55 4.11
C SER A 96 -7.54 10.05 4.38
N ASN A 97 -8.56 9.48 4.99
CA ASN A 97 -8.72 8.04 5.12
C ASN A 97 -9.96 7.63 4.34
N ASN A 98 -9.79 6.89 3.25
CA ASN A 98 -10.90 6.52 2.39
C ASN A 98 -10.70 5.15 1.71
N GLU A 99 -11.83 4.59 1.33
CA GLU A 99 -11.93 3.49 0.38
C GLU A 99 -12.41 4.06 -0.95
N MET A 100 -11.67 3.79 -2.02
CA MET A 100 -12.05 4.20 -3.37
C MET A 100 -12.64 3.01 -4.12
N ASP A 101 -13.82 3.20 -4.72
CA ASP A 101 -14.44 2.16 -5.55
C ASP A 101 -13.60 1.93 -6.82
N ALA A 102 -12.97 0.76 -6.90
CA ALA A 102 -12.13 0.34 -8.01
C ALA A 102 -12.90 -0.41 -9.12
N SER A 103 -14.23 -0.56 -9.00
CA SER A 103 -15.05 -1.37 -9.92
C SER A 103 -14.87 -0.96 -11.38
N LYS A 104 -14.83 0.35 -11.67
CA LYS A 104 -14.61 0.86 -13.03
C LYS A 104 -13.27 0.40 -13.62
N LEU A 105 -12.19 0.45 -12.83
CA LEU A 105 -10.87 0.03 -13.28
C LEU A 105 -10.78 -1.49 -13.41
N LYS A 106 -11.35 -2.23 -12.45
CA LYS A 106 -11.39 -3.70 -12.43
C LYS A 106 -12.20 -4.29 -13.58
N ASN A 107 -13.25 -3.61 -14.03
CA ASN A 107 -14.01 -4.04 -15.21
C ASN A 107 -13.20 -3.95 -16.51
N GLU A 108 -12.32 -2.94 -16.63
CA GLU A 108 -11.43 -2.77 -17.79
C GLU A 108 -10.20 -3.68 -17.75
N PHE A 109 -9.75 -4.01 -16.52
CA PHE A 109 -8.60 -4.86 -16.24
C PHE A 109 -8.97 -5.93 -15.20
N PRO A 110 -9.69 -7.00 -15.61
CA PRO A 110 -10.11 -8.08 -14.71
C PRO A 110 -8.95 -8.78 -14.00
N GLU A 111 -7.73 -8.71 -14.54
CA GLU A 111 -6.51 -9.24 -13.96
C GLU A 111 -5.97 -8.43 -12.77
N LEU A 112 -6.44 -7.20 -12.56
CA LEU A 112 -5.97 -6.31 -11.50
C LEU A 112 -6.15 -6.94 -10.11
N LEU A 113 -5.07 -7.22 -9.40
CA LEU A 113 -5.12 -7.91 -8.10
C LEU A 113 -5.66 -7.00 -6.99
N SER A 114 -6.28 -7.62 -5.98
CA SER A 114 -6.63 -6.91 -4.75
C SER A 114 -5.37 -6.37 -4.06
N ILE A 115 -5.54 -5.36 -3.20
CA ILE A 115 -4.39 -4.69 -2.57
C ILE A 115 -3.48 -5.66 -1.80
N LYS A 116 -4.03 -6.64 -1.08
CA LYS A 116 -3.25 -7.60 -0.29
C LYS A 116 -2.48 -8.59 -1.17
N GLU A 117 -3.13 -9.12 -2.21
CA GLU A 117 -2.49 -10.03 -3.17
C GLU A 117 -1.39 -9.31 -3.97
N SER A 118 -1.67 -8.09 -4.41
CA SER A 118 -0.71 -7.25 -5.14
C SER A 118 0.51 -6.90 -4.29
N LEU A 119 0.30 -6.56 -3.01
CA LEU A 119 1.39 -6.34 -2.06
C LEU A 119 2.29 -7.57 -1.91
N ILE A 120 1.71 -8.76 -1.75
CA ILE A 120 2.48 -10.00 -1.60
C ILE A 120 3.29 -10.24 -2.87
N LYS A 121 2.63 -10.30 -4.03
CA LYS A 121 3.26 -10.67 -5.31
C LYS A 121 4.33 -9.69 -5.78
N TYR A 122 4.04 -8.39 -5.75
CA TYR A 122 4.91 -7.38 -6.37
C TYR A 122 5.87 -6.74 -5.37
N VAL A 123 5.59 -6.78 -4.07
CA VAL A 123 6.38 -6.05 -3.07
C VAL A 123 7.06 -6.99 -2.08
N PHE A 124 6.33 -7.86 -1.39
CA PHE A 124 6.91 -8.64 -0.29
C PHE A 124 7.64 -9.92 -0.75
N GLU A 125 7.09 -10.70 -1.68
CA GLU A 125 7.76 -11.89 -2.21
C GLU A 125 9.11 -11.57 -2.87
N PRO A 126 9.23 -10.55 -3.74
CA PRO A 126 10.52 -10.24 -4.37
C PRO A 126 11.57 -9.70 -3.40
N ASN A 127 11.13 -9.09 -2.29
CA ASN A 127 12.01 -8.56 -1.26
C ASN A 127 12.21 -9.52 -0.08
N LYS A 128 11.68 -10.75 -0.17
CA LYS A 128 11.76 -11.72 0.92
C LYS A 128 13.22 -12.02 1.25
N LYS A 129 13.62 -11.77 2.49
CA LYS A 129 14.96 -12.14 2.95
C LYS A 129 14.95 -13.61 3.38
N SER A 130 15.93 -14.38 2.91
CA SER A 130 16.19 -15.71 3.44
C SER A 130 16.80 -15.56 4.83
N PHE A 131 16.01 -15.72 5.87
CA PHE A 131 16.52 -15.83 7.24
C PHE A 131 17.20 -17.19 7.35
N THR A 132 18.53 -17.18 7.28
CA THR A 132 19.34 -18.34 7.65
C THR A 132 19.36 -18.38 9.17
N ASN A 133 18.83 -19.48 9.74
CA ASN A 133 19.00 -19.82 11.15
C ASN A 133 20.46 -20.15 11.45
#